data_AF-A0A928M2G3-F1
#
_entry.id   AF-A0A928M2G3-F1
#
_cell.length_a   1.000
_cell.length_b   1.000
_cell.length_c   1.000
_cell.angle_alpha   90.00
_cell.angle_beta   90.00
_cell.angle_gamma   90.00
#
_symmetry.space_group_name_H-M   'P 1'
#
loop_
_entity.id
_entity.type
_entity.pdbx_description
1 polymer ?
#
loop_
_entity_poly.entity_id
_entity_poly.type
_entity_poly.pdbx_seq_one_letter_code
_entity_poly.pdbx_strand_id
1 'polypeptide(L)'
;MIETLKDWLRGLIAAAICLAVLDALIPKGAVKGIGKVTAGLVLFLVMLQPWMQLDAAELELKFDTYRCRIDEQIQAYQEDYRGQMEALIKAETGAYISETAAAMGVPCCAEVETVPIDGVPVPASVTLDTAYHEALSVWLTQEIGIAPQQQYWEVEP
;
A
#
# COMPACT_ATOMS: atom_id res chain seq x y z
N MET A 1 -13.84 0.55 -27.77
CA MET A 1 -13.06 -0.72 -27.77
C MET A 1 -13.25 -1.53 -29.06
N ILE A 2 -14.47 -1.98 -29.41
CA ILE A 2 -14.71 -2.70 -30.69
C ILE A 2 -14.65 -1.79 -31.93
N GLU A 3 -15.03 -0.54 -31.79
CA GLU A 3 -15.02 0.47 -32.88
C GLU A 3 -13.58 0.76 -33.37
N THR A 4 -12.65 1.01 -32.45
CA THR A 4 -11.23 1.25 -32.76
C THR A 4 -10.56 0.03 -33.41
N LEU A 5 -10.91 -1.18 -32.96
CA LEU A 5 -10.44 -2.42 -33.58
C LEU A 5 -10.99 -2.57 -35.01
N LYS A 6 -12.26 -2.23 -35.22
CA LYS A 6 -12.89 -2.29 -36.55
C LYS A 6 -12.28 -1.29 -37.53
N ASP A 7 -11.97 -0.08 -37.10
CA ASP A 7 -11.37 0.93 -37.97
C ASP A 7 -9.91 0.62 -38.31
N TRP A 8 -9.15 0.06 -37.37
CA TRP A 8 -7.81 -0.49 -37.65
C TRP A 8 -7.87 -1.63 -38.67
N LEU A 9 -8.82 -2.56 -38.50
CA LEU A 9 -8.98 -3.71 -39.38
C LEU A 9 -9.44 -3.30 -40.78
N ARG A 10 -10.26 -2.25 -40.91
CA ARG A 10 -10.61 -1.64 -42.20
C ARG A 10 -9.40 -1.01 -42.89
N GLY A 11 -8.54 -0.31 -42.15
CA GLY A 11 -7.28 0.25 -42.67
C GLY A 11 -6.33 -0.84 -43.18
N LEU A 12 -6.20 -1.94 -42.43
CA LEU A 12 -5.42 -3.11 -42.83
C LEU A 12 -5.97 -3.76 -44.11
N ILE A 13 -7.29 -3.93 -44.21
CA ILE A 13 -7.93 -4.50 -45.41
C ILE A 13 -7.73 -3.58 -46.63
N ALA A 14 -7.91 -2.26 -46.47
CA ALA A 14 -7.70 -1.30 -47.55
C ALA A 14 -6.25 -1.30 -48.07
N ALA A 15 -5.28 -1.34 -47.15
CA ALA A 15 -3.86 -1.43 -47.50
C ALA A 15 -3.53 -2.76 -48.22
N ALA A 16 -4.09 -3.88 -47.75
CA ALA A 16 -3.91 -5.19 -48.38
C ALA A 16 -4.51 -5.23 -49.80
N ILE A 17 -5.67 -4.62 -50.01
CA ILE A 17 -6.29 -4.51 -51.34
C ILE A 17 -5.45 -3.64 -52.27
N CYS A 18 -4.95 -2.48 -51.80
CA CYS A 18 -4.04 -1.64 -52.59
C CYS A 18 -2.76 -2.37 -52.99
N LEU A 19 -2.17 -3.13 -52.06
CA LEU A 19 -1.00 -3.97 -52.32
C LEU A 19 -1.31 -5.10 -53.33
N ALA A 20 -2.46 -5.75 -53.22
CA ALA A 20 -2.87 -6.80 -54.17
C ALA A 20 -3.13 -6.24 -55.58
N VAL A 21 -3.72 -5.05 -55.69
CA VAL A 21 -3.91 -4.35 -56.97
C VAL A 21 -2.56 -3.94 -57.57
N LEU A 22 -1.62 -3.48 -56.72
CA LEU A 22 -0.27 -3.14 -57.14
C LEU A 22 0.49 -4.37 -57.67
N ASP A 23 0.38 -5.50 -56.98
CA ASP A 23 1.03 -6.77 -57.37
C ASP A 23 0.40 -7.39 -58.64
N ALA A 24 -0.89 -7.10 -58.91
CA ALA A 24 -1.59 -7.49 -60.13
C ALA A 24 -1.20 -6.64 -61.35
N LEU A 25 -0.74 -5.40 -61.14
CA LEU A 25 -0.31 -4.48 -62.21
C LEU A 25 1.15 -4.71 -62.67
N ILE A 26 1.95 -5.50 -61.95
CA ILE A 26 3.37 -5.70 -62.25
C ILE A 26 3.57 -6.85 -63.26
N PRO A 27 4.17 -6.60 -64.45
CA PRO A 27 4.42 -7.64 -65.44
C PRO A 27 5.46 -8.67 -64.95
N LYS A 28 5.31 -9.92 -65.40
CA LYS A 28 6.05 -11.10 -64.93
C LYS A 28 7.58 -10.93 -65.12
N GLY A 29 8.31 -10.62 -64.05
CA GLY A 29 9.78 -10.53 -64.03
C GLY A 29 10.36 -10.61 -62.61
N ALA A 30 11.70 -10.60 -62.49
CA ALA A 30 12.47 -10.78 -61.24
C ALA A 30 12.04 -9.84 -60.08
N VAL A 31 11.41 -8.71 -60.39
CA VAL A 31 10.85 -7.74 -59.44
C VAL A 31 9.64 -8.24 -58.66
N LYS A 32 8.95 -9.30 -59.11
CA LYS A 32 7.81 -9.91 -58.39
C LYS A 32 8.23 -10.58 -57.07
N GLY A 33 9.50 -10.97 -56.95
CA GLY A 33 10.06 -11.49 -55.70
C GLY A 33 10.20 -10.41 -54.63
N ILE A 34 10.61 -9.21 -55.03
CA ILE A 34 10.82 -8.07 -54.13
C ILE A 34 9.46 -7.48 -53.69
N GLY A 35 8.49 -7.42 -54.60
CA GLY A 35 7.12 -6.99 -54.29
C GLY A 35 6.47 -7.79 -53.16
N LYS A 36 6.65 -9.11 -53.16
CA LYS A 36 6.15 -10.01 -52.09
C LYS A 36 6.83 -9.79 -50.74
N VAL A 37 8.13 -9.49 -50.74
CA VAL A 37 8.89 -9.23 -49.50
C VAL A 37 8.45 -7.91 -48.89
N THR A 38 8.31 -6.85 -49.70
CA THR A 38 7.81 -5.55 -49.22
C THR A 38 6.35 -5.65 -48.76
N ALA A 39 5.52 -6.42 -49.47
CA ALA A 39 4.15 -6.71 -49.06
C ALA A 39 4.08 -7.41 -47.69
N GLY A 40 4.91 -8.44 -47.50
CA GLY A 40 5.02 -9.15 -46.22
C GLY A 40 5.54 -8.25 -45.09
N LEU A 41 6.52 -7.39 -45.38
CA LEU A 41 7.08 -6.44 -44.40
C LEU A 41 6.05 -5.39 -43.98
N VAL A 42 5.27 -4.86 -44.92
CA VAL A 42 4.17 -3.92 -44.63
C VAL A 42 3.07 -4.63 -43.84
N LEU A 43 2.70 -5.86 -44.22
CA LEU A 43 1.71 -6.64 -43.48
C LEU A 43 2.18 -6.92 -42.04
N PHE A 44 3.46 -7.24 -41.87
CA PHE A 44 4.08 -7.48 -40.57
C PHE A 44 4.11 -6.20 -39.71
N LEU A 45 4.44 -5.06 -40.31
CA LEU A 45 4.45 -3.76 -39.62
C LEU A 45 3.04 -3.35 -39.16
N VAL A 46 2.03 -3.55 -40.01
CA VAL A 46 0.63 -3.25 -39.63
C VAL A 46 0.15 -4.22 -38.56
N MET A 47 0.55 -5.49 -38.61
CA MET A 47 0.20 -6.51 -37.61
C MET A 47 0.84 -6.24 -36.23
N LEU A 48 1.97 -5.51 -36.18
CA LEU A 48 2.61 -5.03 -34.95
C LEU A 48 1.99 -3.74 -34.38
N GLN A 49 1.32 -2.93 -35.20
CA GLN A 49 0.70 -1.68 -34.78
C GLN A 49 -0.36 -1.78 -33.64
N PRO A 50 -1.26 -2.80 -33.59
CA PRO A 50 -2.24 -2.90 -32.51
C PRO A 50 -1.58 -3.24 -31.17
N TRP A 51 -0.44 -3.95 -31.17
CA TRP A 51 0.28 -4.27 -29.92
C TRP A 51 0.81 -3.01 -29.24
N MET A 52 1.28 -2.01 -29.99
CA MET A 52 1.72 -0.73 -29.41
C MET A 52 0.58 0.14 -28.85
N GLN A 53 -0.62 0.08 -29.46
CA GLN A 53 -1.79 0.85 -28.98
C GLN A 53 -2.48 0.18 -27.79
N LEU A 54 -2.44 -1.16 -27.72
CA LEU A 54 -2.92 -1.92 -26.57
C LEU A 54 -2.07 -1.68 -25.32
N ASP A 55 -0.74 -1.66 -25.47
CA ASP A 55 0.17 -1.43 -24.32
C ASP A 55 -0.07 -0.05 -23.68
N ALA A 56 -0.20 1.02 -24.47
CA ALA A 56 -0.36 2.37 -23.93
C ALA A 56 -1.71 2.58 -23.21
N ALA A 57 -2.80 2.11 -23.81
CA ALA A 57 -4.14 2.28 -23.25
C ALA A 57 -4.41 1.35 -22.05
N GLU A 58 -3.78 0.16 -22.02
CA GLU A 58 -3.91 -0.78 -20.91
C GLU A 58 -2.96 -0.44 -19.75
N LEU A 59 -1.78 0.13 -20.03
CA LEU A 59 -0.90 0.68 -18.99
C LEU A 59 -1.55 1.87 -18.28
N GLU A 60 -2.03 2.89 -18.99
CA GLU A 60 -2.61 4.09 -18.36
C GLU A 60 -3.83 3.75 -17.48
N LEU A 61 -4.73 2.88 -17.96
CA LEU A 61 -5.90 2.46 -17.19
C LEU A 61 -5.52 1.64 -15.95
N LYS A 62 -4.51 0.77 -16.06
CA LYS A 62 -4.02 0.00 -14.91
C LYS A 62 -3.30 0.91 -13.91
N PHE A 63 -2.50 1.89 -14.34
CA PHE A 63 -1.79 2.76 -13.39
C PHE A 63 -2.72 3.66 -12.57
N ASP A 64 -3.76 4.26 -13.17
CA ASP A 64 -4.70 5.10 -12.40
C ASP A 64 -5.61 4.29 -11.48
N THR A 65 -6.04 3.10 -11.92
CA THR A 65 -6.87 2.22 -11.07
C THR A 65 -6.07 1.60 -9.91
N TYR A 66 -4.76 1.37 -10.11
CA TYR A 66 -3.87 0.91 -9.03
C TYR A 66 -3.54 2.03 -8.05
N ARG A 67 -3.35 3.28 -8.50
CA ARG A 67 -3.07 4.42 -7.61
C ARG A 67 -4.22 4.71 -6.66
N CYS A 68 -5.45 4.72 -7.16
CA CYS A 68 -6.61 5.03 -6.32
C CYS A 68 -6.91 3.94 -5.27
N ARG A 69 -6.55 2.67 -5.51
CA ARG A 69 -6.73 1.59 -4.53
C ARG A 69 -5.64 1.54 -3.46
N ILE A 70 -4.45 2.06 -3.75
CA ILE A 70 -3.31 2.01 -2.82
C ILE A 70 -3.48 3.07 -1.72
N ASP A 71 -3.92 4.28 -2.04
CA ASP A 71 -4.03 5.37 -1.05
C ASP A 71 -5.12 5.11 0.01
N GLU A 72 -6.28 4.58 -0.38
CA GLU A 72 -7.35 4.24 0.58
C GLU A 72 -6.98 3.04 1.47
N GLN A 73 -6.23 2.06 0.96
CA GLN A 73 -5.77 0.95 1.79
C GLN A 73 -4.68 1.39 2.77
N ILE A 74 -3.72 2.22 2.37
CA ILE A 74 -2.61 2.62 3.26
C ILE A 74 -3.11 3.37 4.50
N GLN A 75 -4.12 4.25 4.38
CA GLN A 75 -4.63 5.00 5.53
C GLN A 75 -5.37 4.12 6.54
N ALA A 76 -6.25 3.23 6.08
CA ALA A 76 -6.98 2.32 6.97
C ALA A 76 -6.05 1.32 7.69
N TYR A 77 -5.02 0.83 6.99
CA TYR A 77 -4.01 -0.06 7.61
C TYR A 77 -3.14 0.68 8.65
N GLN A 78 -2.83 1.97 8.44
CA GLN A 78 -2.01 2.74 9.38
C GLN A 78 -2.75 3.04 10.68
N GLU A 79 -4.04 3.37 10.62
CA GLU A 79 -4.84 3.66 11.80
C GLU A 79 -5.08 2.41 12.66
N ASP A 80 -5.42 1.28 12.02
CA ASP A 80 -5.67 0.02 12.72
C ASP A 80 -4.37 -0.54 13.34
N TYR A 81 -3.25 -0.49 12.60
CA TYR A 81 -1.95 -0.89 13.11
C TYR A 81 -1.47 -0.01 14.28
N ARG A 82 -1.72 1.31 14.23
CA ARG A 82 -1.36 2.23 15.32
C ARG A 82 -2.19 1.98 16.57
N GLY A 83 -3.49 1.76 16.42
CA GLY A 83 -4.38 1.44 17.54
C GLY A 83 -4.04 0.12 18.22
N GLN A 84 -3.69 -0.91 17.44
CA GLN A 84 -3.25 -2.20 17.98
C GLN A 84 -1.91 -2.09 18.72
N MET A 85 -0.95 -1.33 18.18
CA MET A 85 0.33 -1.08 18.84
C MET A 85 0.14 -0.32 20.16
N GLU A 86 -0.72 0.70 20.16
CA GLU A 86 -1.06 1.46 21.36
C GLU A 86 -1.67 0.55 22.44
N ALA A 87 -2.67 -0.24 22.08
CA ALA A 87 -3.33 -1.16 23.01
C ALA A 87 -2.36 -2.20 23.60
N LEU A 88 -1.45 -2.73 22.77
CA LEU A 88 -0.44 -3.68 23.24
C LEU A 88 0.52 -3.03 24.23
N ILE A 89 1.04 -1.83 23.94
CA ILE A 89 1.96 -1.12 24.83
C ILE A 89 1.27 -0.77 26.15
N LYS A 90 0.01 -0.32 26.11
CA LYS A 90 -0.79 -0.07 27.33
C LYS A 90 -0.92 -1.33 28.18
N ALA A 91 -1.34 -2.44 27.57
CA ALA A 91 -1.59 -3.70 28.27
C ALA A 91 -0.30 -4.30 28.86
N GLU A 92 0.77 -4.39 28.07
CA GLU A 92 2.06 -4.95 28.51
C GLU A 92 2.70 -4.08 29.60
N THR A 93 2.70 -2.76 29.42
CA THR A 93 3.27 -1.85 30.43
C THR A 93 2.46 -1.89 31.72
N GLY A 94 1.12 -1.91 31.63
CA GLY A 94 0.25 -2.04 32.81
C GLY A 94 0.45 -3.36 33.55
N ALA A 95 0.52 -4.49 32.81
CA ALA A 95 0.79 -5.80 33.41
C ALA A 95 2.17 -5.84 34.10
N TYR A 96 3.19 -5.29 33.45
CA TYR A 96 4.55 -5.25 34.00
C TYR A 96 4.64 -4.39 35.27
N ILE A 97 3.98 -3.23 35.31
CA ILE A 97 3.88 -2.40 36.51
C ILE A 97 3.16 -3.17 37.63
N SER A 98 2.05 -3.83 37.30
CA SER A 98 1.25 -4.61 38.26
C SER A 98 2.05 -5.75 38.88
N GLU A 99 2.81 -6.49 38.06
CA GLU A 99 3.70 -7.56 38.51
C GLU A 99 4.85 -7.03 39.38
N THR A 100 5.46 -5.93 38.96
CA THR A 100 6.53 -5.28 39.71
C THR A 100 6.01 -4.79 41.07
N ALA A 101 4.83 -4.18 41.10
CA ALA A 101 4.20 -3.71 42.32
C ALA A 101 3.88 -4.87 43.27
N ALA A 102 3.37 -5.99 42.74
CA ALA A 102 3.16 -7.22 43.51
C ALA A 102 4.47 -7.76 44.10
N ALA A 103 5.57 -7.75 43.33
CA ALA A 103 6.90 -8.14 43.81
C ALA A 103 7.46 -7.20 44.90
N MET A 104 7.07 -5.91 44.87
CA MET A 104 7.36 -4.93 45.92
C MET A 104 6.42 -5.04 47.14
N GLY A 105 5.46 -5.97 47.13
CA GLY A 105 4.51 -6.18 48.22
C GLY A 105 3.27 -5.29 48.18
N VAL A 106 3.03 -4.61 47.06
CA VAL A 106 1.89 -3.72 46.83
C VAL A 106 1.14 -4.19 45.58
N PRO A 107 0.34 -5.27 45.66
CA PRO A 107 -0.43 -5.72 44.51
C PRO A 107 -1.41 -4.64 44.09
N CYS A 108 -1.39 -4.27 42.81
CA CYS A 108 -2.25 -3.25 42.22
C CYS A 108 -2.49 -3.56 40.73
N CYS A 109 -3.60 -3.07 40.18
CA CYS A 109 -3.83 -2.97 38.75
C CYS A 109 -3.34 -1.60 38.27
N ALA A 110 -2.49 -1.61 37.24
CA ALA A 110 -1.99 -0.40 36.61
C ALA A 110 -2.64 -0.19 35.24
N GLU A 111 -3.37 0.91 35.08
CA GLU A 111 -3.89 1.37 33.80
C GLU A 111 -2.94 2.43 33.23
N VAL A 112 -2.37 2.14 32.06
CA VAL A 112 -1.39 3.02 31.41
C VAL A 112 -2.04 3.76 30.25
N GLU A 113 -1.81 5.06 30.20
CA GLU A 113 -2.14 5.90 29.05
C GLU A 113 -0.87 6.26 28.28
N THR A 114 -0.99 6.33 26.95
CA THR A 114 0.14 6.53 26.05
C THR A 114 -0.04 7.78 25.21
N VAL A 115 1.06 8.44 24.90
CA VAL A 115 1.10 9.58 23.98
C VAL A 115 2.02 9.22 22.80
N PRO A 116 1.64 9.57 21.55
CA PRO A 116 2.52 9.35 20.42
C PRO A 116 3.71 10.31 20.45
N ILE A 117 4.93 9.78 20.50
CA ILE A 117 6.19 10.51 20.31
C ILE A 117 6.84 9.98 19.04
N ASP A 118 7.06 10.85 18.05
CA ASP A 118 7.59 10.49 16.72
C ASP A 118 6.84 9.33 16.03
N GLY A 119 5.54 9.21 16.29
CA GLY A 119 4.67 8.17 15.74
C GLY A 119 4.68 6.83 16.50
N VAL A 120 5.47 6.71 17.57
CA VAL A 120 5.49 5.54 18.47
C VAL A 120 4.68 5.84 19.73
N PRO A 121 3.71 5.01 20.13
CA PRO A 121 3.02 5.19 21.39
C PRO A 121 3.97 4.89 22.55
N VAL A 122 4.15 5.83 23.47
CA VAL A 122 4.95 5.64 24.68
C VAL A 122 4.13 5.88 25.94
N PRO A 123 4.40 5.18 27.06
CA PRO A 123 3.73 5.41 28.33
C PRO A 123 3.92 6.85 28.80
N ALA A 124 2.82 7.55 29.11
CA ALA A 124 2.84 8.96 29.50
C ALA A 124 2.24 9.19 30.89
N SER A 125 1.25 8.39 31.28
CA SER A 125 0.67 8.43 32.62
C SER A 125 0.20 7.05 33.04
N VAL A 126 0.05 6.86 34.35
CA VAL A 126 -0.45 5.62 34.93
C VAL A 126 -1.45 5.92 36.04
N THR A 127 -2.52 5.14 36.09
CA THR A 127 -3.49 5.11 37.18
C THR A 127 -3.35 3.78 37.91
N LEU A 128 -3.24 3.84 39.23
CA LEU A 128 -2.99 2.69 40.10
C LEU A 128 -4.11 2.60 41.13
N ASP A 129 -4.70 1.42 41.28
CA ASP A 129 -5.79 1.12 42.22
C ASP A 129 -5.33 0.95 43.69
N THR A 130 -4.21 1.57 44.08
CA THR A 130 -3.56 1.37 45.38
C THR A 130 -3.20 2.68 46.05
N ALA A 131 -2.93 2.61 47.36
CA ALA A 131 -2.45 3.74 48.12
C ALA A 131 -1.06 4.16 47.63
N TYR A 132 -0.76 5.45 47.74
CA TYR A 132 0.54 5.99 47.34
C TYR A 132 1.70 5.21 47.96
N HIS A 133 2.61 4.73 47.11
CA HIS A 133 3.80 4.00 47.52
C HIS A 133 5.06 4.63 46.94
N GLU A 134 5.92 5.18 47.81
CA GLU A 134 7.11 5.96 47.42
C GLU A 134 8.07 5.16 46.53
N ALA A 135 8.41 3.92 46.91
CA ALA A 135 9.37 3.12 46.14
C ALA A 135 8.84 2.77 44.74
N LEU A 136 7.53 2.57 44.59
CA LEU A 136 6.90 2.30 43.30
C LEU A 136 6.84 3.58 42.45
N SER A 137 6.53 4.72 43.07
CA SER A 137 6.55 6.04 42.42
C SER A 137 7.93 6.40 41.86
N VAL A 138 8.99 6.15 42.64
CA VAL A 138 10.39 6.35 42.20
C VAL A 138 10.74 5.41 41.05
N TRP A 139 10.38 4.14 41.15
CA TRP A 139 10.64 3.16 40.10
C TRP A 139 9.93 3.50 38.78
N LEU A 140 8.66 3.94 38.84
CA LEU A 140 7.90 4.41 37.67
C LEU A 140 8.59 5.58 36.95
N THR A 141 9.18 6.50 37.71
CA THR A 141 9.93 7.62 37.13
C THR A 141 11.27 7.19 36.54
N GLN A 142 11.97 6.24 37.17
CA GLN A 142 13.31 5.82 36.73
C GLN A 142 13.28 4.85 35.55
N GLU A 143 12.42 3.83 35.61
CA GLU A 143 12.40 2.74 34.64
C GLU A 143 11.38 2.96 33.51
N ILE A 144 10.20 3.50 33.83
CA ILE A 144 9.14 3.74 32.84
C ILE A 144 9.18 5.18 32.30
N GLY A 145 9.77 6.12 33.05
CA GLY A 145 9.84 7.53 32.68
C GLY A 145 8.58 8.34 32.99
N ILE A 146 7.67 7.81 33.82
CA ILE A 146 6.42 8.50 34.19
C ILE A 146 6.69 9.39 35.41
N ALA A 147 6.55 10.70 35.22
CA ALA A 147 6.80 11.67 36.30
C ALA A 147 5.71 11.58 37.39
N PRO A 148 6.01 11.95 38.66
CA PRO A 148 5.04 11.86 39.76
C PRO A 148 3.74 12.64 39.52
N GLN A 149 3.78 13.71 38.73
CA GLN A 149 2.59 14.50 38.37
C GLN A 149 1.64 13.77 37.41
N GLN A 150 2.11 12.69 36.79
CA GLN A 150 1.38 11.86 35.83
C GLN A 150 1.06 10.46 36.41
N GLN A 151 1.25 10.28 37.72
CA GLN A 151 0.92 9.07 38.46
C GLN A 151 -0.33 9.35 39.31
N TYR A 152 -1.42 8.67 39.02
CA TYR A 152 -2.69 8.78 39.74
C TYR A 152 -2.86 7.56 40.64
N TRP A 153 -3.26 7.79 41.88
CA TRP A 153 -3.36 6.76 42.92
C TRP A 153 -4.77 6.81 43.49
N GLU A 154 -5.58 5.81 43.13
CA GLU A 154 -6.99 5.72 43.50
C GLU A 154 -7.17 4.46 44.33
N VAL A 155 -7.48 4.61 45.62
CA VAL A 155 -7.82 3.44 46.44
C VAL A 155 -9.28 3.12 46.16
N GLU A 156 -9.54 1.99 45.50
CA GLU A 156 -10.92 1.53 45.33
C GLU A 156 -11.55 1.33 46.74
N PRO A 157 -12.73 1.92 47.03
CA PRO A 157 -13.31 1.96 48.38
C PRO A 157 -13.84 0.61 48.90
#